data_AF-A0A8H9GTZ8-F1
#
_entry.id   AF-A0A8H9GTZ8-F1
#
_cell.length_a   1.000
_cell.length_b   1.000
_cell.length_c   1.000
_cell.angle_alpha   90.00
_cell.angle_beta   90.00
_cell.angle_gamma   90.00
#
_symmetry.space_group_name_H-M   'P 1'
#
loop_
_entity.id
_entity.type
_entity.pdbx_description
1 polymer ?
#
loop_
_entity_poly.entity_id
_entity_poly.type
_entity_poly.pdbx_seq_one_letter_code
_entity_poly.pdbx_strand_id
1 'polypeptide(L)'
;MTKSSAAGNVVVCLSGAWRGEPTDPQRSFHGAVLDSTLEALPVGAPVEVTYRDSGRRVTGPGEHGTYTLRAGDHSWTLSRFTQHASQAGQSRDDRTPESEWEAELVRGVS
;
A
#
# COMPACT_ATOMS: atom_id res chain seq x y z
N MET A 1 26.08 23.76 -7.10
CA MET A 1 24.63 24.03 -7.03
C MET A 1 23.97 22.91 -6.24
N THR A 2 23.68 23.17 -4.96
CA THR A 2 22.98 22.28 -4.04
C THR A 2 21.50 22.24 -4.45
N LYS A 3 21.05 21.11 -5.01
CA LYS A 3 19.66 20.93 -5.38
C LYS A 3 18.87 20.60 -4.11
N SER A 4 17.97 21.52 -3.78
CA SER A 4 17.04 21.47 -2.65
C SER A 4 16.45 20.06 -2.47
N SER A 5 16.56 19.52 -1.25
CA SER A 5 15.88 18.29 -0.83
C SER A 5 14.37 18.51 -0.92
N ALA A 6 13.76 18.12 -2.04
CA ALA A 6 12.33 17.91 -2.10
C ALA A 6 12.07 16.63 -1.32
N ALA A 7 11.71 16.77 -0.06
CA ALA A 7 11.39 15.65 0.80
C ALA A 7 10.09 15.01 0.25
N GLY A 8 10.21 14.07 -0.69
CA GLY A 8 9.10 13.34 -1.31
C GLY A 8 8.56 12.20 -0.43
N ASN A 9 7.26 11.97 -0.47
CA ASN A 9 6.65 10.79 0.15
C ASN A 9 7.32 9.51 -0.39
N VAL A 10 7.52 8.52 0.47
CA VAL A 10 8.14 7.25 0.07
C VAL A 10 7.07 6.42 -0.63
N VAL A 11 7.29 6.11 -1.90
CA VAL A 11 6.44 5.24 -2.71
C VAL A 11 7.19 3.94 -2.94
N VAL A 12 6.46 2.83 -2.79
CA VAL A 12 6.95 1.46 -3.01
C VAL A 12 6.04 0.80 -4.03
N CYS A 13 6.61 0.09 -5.00
CA CYS A 13 5.86 -0.70 -5.98
C CYS A 13 5.79 -2.15 -5.53
N LEU A 14 4.60 -2.76 -5.60
CA LEU A 14 4.33 -4.13 -5.18
C LEU A 14 3.70 -4.91 -6.33
N SER A 15 4.00 -6.22 -6.43
CA SER A 15 3.24 -7.17 -7.23
C SER A 15 2.37 -8.01 -6.31
N GLY A 16 1.11 -8.20 -6.64
CA GLY A 16 0.26 -9.11 -5.90
C GLY A 16 -1.22 -8.91 -6.17
N ALA A 17 -2.04 -9.48 -5.29
CA ALA A 17 -3.49 -9.41 -5.40
C ALA A 17 -4.17 -9.43 -4.04
N TRP A 18 -5.41 -8.94 -4.01
CA TRP A 18 -6.27 -9.04 -2.85
C TRP A 18 -6.79 -10.47 -2.66
N ARG A 19 -6.96 -10.86 -1.40
CA ARG A 19 -7.61 -12.10 -0.98
C ARG A 19 -8.80 -11.75 -0.10
N GLY A 20 -9.92 -12.42 -0.35
CA GLY A 20 -11.21 -12.11 0.27
C GLY A 20 -12.11 -11.28 -0.66
N GLU A 21 -13.41 -11.30 -0.35
CA GLU A 21 -14.40 -10.59 -1.14
C GLU A 21 -14.24 -9.07 -1.00
N PRO A 22 -14.55 -8.29 -2.05
CA PRO A 22 -14.74 -6.85 -1.91
C PRO A 22 -15.72 -6.59 -0.76
N THR A 23 -15.38 -5.66 0.14
CA THR A 23 -16.10 -5.33 1.41
C THR A 23 -15.87 -6.24 2.61
N ASP A 24 -15.12 -7.33 2.50
CA ASP A 24 -14.73 -8.13 3.67
C ASP A 24 -13.78 -7.31 4.57
N PRO A 25 -14.11 -7.09 5.86
CA PRO A 25 -13.23 -6.36 6.78
C PRO A 25 -11.93 -7.12 7.11
N GLN A 26 -11.84 -8.41 6.82
CA GLN A 26 -10.62 -9.23 6.96
C GLN A 26 -9.85 -9.36 5.64
N ARG A 27 -10.25 -8.61 4.61
CA ARG A 27 -9.57 -8.62 3.31
C ARG A 27 -8.11 -8.19 3.43
N SER A 28 -7.23 -8.93 2.75
CA SER A 28 -5.79 -8.71 2.81
C SER A 28 -5.18 -8.84 1.42
N PHE A 29 -4.27 -7.95 1.06
CA PHE A 29 -3.43 -8.05 -0.11
C PHE A 29 -2.19 -8.86 0.23
N HIS A 30 -1.79 -9.76 -0.66
CA HIS A 30 -0.57 -10.57 -0.53
C HIS A 30 0.27 -10.37 -1.78
N GLY A 31 1.57 -10.18 -1.59
CA GLY A 31 2.45 -9.88 -2.71
C GLY A 31 3.92 -9.85 -2.35
N ALA A 32 4.70 -9.23 -3.22
CA ALA A 32 6.13 -8.97 -3.04
C ALA A 32 6.50 -7.56 -3.49
N VAL A 33 7.63 -7.05 -2.97
CA VAL A 33 8.19 -5.76 -3.38
C VAL A 33 8.79 -5.86 -4.77
N LEU A 34 8.38 -4.97 -5.67
CA LEU A 34 8.97 -4.80 -7.00
C LEU A 34 10.04 -3.71 -7.03
N ASP A 35 9.77 -2.58 -6.38
CA ASP A 35 10.71 -1.45 -6.30
C ASP A 35 10.55 -0.73 -4.95
N SER A 36 11.68 -0.39 -4.33
CA SER A 36 11.73 0.22 -3.00
C SER A 36 13.05 0.94 -2.78
N THR A 37 12.98 2.09 -2.09
CA THR A 37 14.15 2.83 -1.60
C THR A 37 14.44 2.59 -0.12
N LEU A 38 13.65 1.74 0.55
CA LEU A 38 13.78 1.43 1.98
C LEU A 38 14.62 0.17 2.19
N GLU A 39 15.70 0.26 2.96
CA GLU A 39 16.53 -0.89 3.32
C GLU A 39 15.75 -1.99 4.05
N ALA A 40 14.81 -1.59 4.91
CA ALA A 40 13.96 -2.51 5.68
C ALA A 40 12.86 -3.19 4.85
N LEU A 41 12.71 -2.82 3.57
CA LEU A 41 11.72 -3.36 2.64
C LEU A 41 12.37 -3.59 1.26
N PRO A 42 13.27 -4.58 1.15
CA PRO A 42 14.02 -4.83 -0.08
C PRO A 42 13.15 -5.46 -1.17
N VAL A 43 13.58 -5.33 -2.43
CA VAL A 43 12.95 -5.99 -3.59
C VAL A 43 12.88 -7.51 -3.37
N GLY A 44 11.73 -8.09 -3.72
CA GLY A 44 11.42 -9.51 -3.51
C GLY A 44 10.95 -9.86 -2.11
N ALA A 45 10.96 -8.93 -1.15
CA ALA A 45 10.43 -9.20 0.18
C ALA A 45 8.92 -9.49 0.11
N PRO A 46 8.44 -10.55 0.79
CA PRO A 46 7.02 -10.83 0.87
C PRO A 46 6.31 -9.77 1.72
N VAL A 47 5.11 -9.38 1.30
CA VAL A 47 4.33 -8.32 1.94
C VAL A 47 2.88 -8.71 2.13
N GLU A 48 2.27 -8.11 3.15
CA GLU A 48 0.84 -8.12 3.39
C GLU A 48 0.33 -6.68 3.54
N VAL A 49 -0.76 -6.31 2.87
CA VAL A 49 -1.47 -5.05 3.13
C VAL A 49 -2.87 -5.35 3.66
N THR A 50 -3.21 -4.75 4.80
CA THR A 50 -4.56 -4.86 5.40
C THR A 50 -5.18 -3.47 5.52
N TYR A 51 -6.50 -3.39 5.36
CA TYR A 51 -7.25 -2.17 5.65
C TYR A 51 -7.84 -2.26 7.06
N ARG A 52 -7.54 -1.27 7.90
CA ARG A 52 -8.17 -1.13 9.21
C ARG A 52 -9.15 0.03 9.15
N ASP A 53 -10.43 -0.27 9.26
CA ASP A 53 -11.47 0.73 9.47
C ASP A 53 -11.24 1.44 10.81
N SER A 54 -11.44 2.76 10.84
CA SER A 54 -11.21 3.55 12.05
C SER A 54 -12.28 3.31 13.13
N GLY A 55 -13.38 2.63 12.80
CA GLY A 55 -14.49 2.30 13.71
C GLY A 55 -15.24 3.53 14.23
N ARG A 56 -14.93 4.72 13.72
CA ARG A 56 -15.48 6.00 14.17
C ARG A 56 -16.37 6.58 13.07
N ARG A 57 -17.40 7.32 13.48
CA ARG A 57 -18.08 8.23 12.55
C ARG A 57 -17.09 9.31 12.18
N VAL A 58 -16.64 9.26 10.93
CA VAL A 58 -15.70 10.22 10.39
C VAL A 58 -16.42 11.23 9.50
N THR A 59 -15.89 12.44 9.47
CA THR A 59 -16.54 13.59 8.83
C THR A 59 -16.07 13.79 7.39
N GLY A 60 -14.97 13.16 6.99
CA GLY A 60 -14.40 13.26 5.65
C GLY A 60 -14.14 11.90 4.98
N PRO A 61 -14.23 11.84 3.63
CA PRO A 61 -13.99 10.61 2.85
C PRO A 61 -12.55 10.07 2.91
N GLY A 62 -11.59 10.81 3.52
CA GLY A 62 -10.23 10.34 3.75
C GLY A 62 -9.97 9.73 5.13
N GLU A 63 -10.97 9.75 6.02
CA GLU A 63 -10.82 9.37 7.43
C GLU A 63 -11.33 7.95 7.73
N HIS A 64 -11.88 7.26 6.74
CA HIS A 64 -12.58 5.98 6.92
C HIS A 64 -11.70 4.85 7.46
N GLY A 65 -10.38 4.93 7.30
CA GLY A 65 -9.47 3.91 7.77
C GLY A 65 -8.09 4.09 7.19
N THR A 66 -7.23 3.11 7.44
CA THR A 66 -5.83 3.20 7.07
C THR A 66 -5.35 1.84 6.58
N TYR A 67 -4.57 1.87 5.49
CA TYR A 67 -3.87 0.67 5.03
C TYR A 67 -2.58 0.51 5.84
N THR A 68 -2.32 -0.72 6.29
CA THR A 68 -1.07 -1.10 6.95
C THR A 68 -0.33 -2.10 6.08
N LEU A 69 0.88 -1.75 5.67
CA LEU A 69 1.83 -2.64 5.01
C LEU A 69 2.68 -3.36 6.06
N ARG A 70 2.87 -4.66 5.90
CA ARG A 70 3.73 -5.49 6.75
C ARG A 70 4.74 -6.25 5.91
N ALA A 71 5.98 -6.32 6.39
CA ALA A 71 7.03 -7.16 5.83
C ALA A 71 7.95 -7.66 6.96
N GLY A 72 7.89 -8.96 7.26
CA GLY A 72 8.55 -9.51 8.44
C GLY A 72 8.08 -8.82 9.72
N ASP A 73 9.03 -8.30 10.50
CA ASP A 73 8.78 -7.61 11.77
C ASP A 73 8.48 -6.10 11.60
N HIS A 74 8.53 -5.59 10.37
CA HIS A 74 8.28 -4.19 10.07
C HIS A 74 6.84 -3.94 9.67
N SER A 75 6.33 -2.77 10.05
CA SER A 75 5.01 -2.30 9.62
C SER A 75 5.01 -0.80 9.33
N TRP A 76 4.27 -0.42 8.29
CA TRP A 76 4.13 0.96 7.85
C TRP A 76 2.66 1.32 7.64
N THR A 77 2.30 2.52 8.06
CA THR A 77 1.01 3.13 7.75
C THR A 77 1.09 3.74 6.36
N LEU A 78 0.11 3.47 5.50
CA LEU A 78 0.05 4.01 4.14
C LEU A 78 -0.96 5.17 4.06
N SER A 79 -0.60 6.23 3.36
CA SER A 79 -1.52 7.31 2.99
C SER A 79 -2.40 6.92 1.81
N ARG A 80 -1.87 6.06 0.93
CA ARG A 80 -2.55 5.60 -0.28
C ARG A 80 -2.06 4.21 -0.67
N PHE A 81 -3.00 3.38 -1.14
CA PHE A 81 -2.72 2.09 -1.74
C PHE A 81 -3.64 1.89 -2.94
N THR A 82 -3.08 1.68 -4.12
CA THR A 82 -3.81 1.71 -5.40
C THR A 82 -3.15 0.78 -6.40
N GLN A 83 -3.94 0.24 -7.33
CA GLN A 83 -3.37 -0.40 -8.51
C GLN A 83 -2.64 0.65 -9.36
N HIS A 84 -1.50 0.29 -9.94
CA HIS A 84 -0.68 1.19 -10.75
C HIS A 84 -1.46 1.69 -11.98
N ALA A 85 -1.26 2.95 -12.35
CA ALA A 85 -2.11 3.64 -13.33
C ALA A 85 -2.08 3.00 -14.73
N SER A 86 -0.98 2.35 -15.11
CA SER A 86 -0.88 1.61 -16.38
C SER A 86 -1.84 0.40 -16.48
N GLN A 87 -2.34 -0.08 -15.34
CA GLN A 87 -3.30 -1.19 -15.23
C GLN A 87 -4.69 -0.74 -14.79
N ALA A 88 -4.87 0.55 -14.46
CA ALA A 88 -6.15 1.09 -14.04
C ALA A 88 -7.20 0.95 -15.16
N GLY A 89 -8.31 0.27 -14.85
CA GLY A 89 -9.42 0.04 -15.78
C GLY A 89 -9.36 -1.27 -16.59
N GLN A 90 -8.28 -2.06 -16.46
CA GLN A 90 -8.15 -3.33 -17.19
C GLN A 90 -8.69 -4.54 -16.43
N SER A 91 -8.74 -4.49 -15.10
CA SER A 91 -9.30 -5.59 -14.30
C SER A 91 -10.38 -5.08 -13.34
N ARG A 92 -11.58 -5.66 -13.44
CA ARG A 92 -12.66 -5.45 -12.45
C ARG A 92 -12.45 -6.34 -11.22
N ASP A 93 -11.62 -7.36 -11.35
CA ASP A 93 -11.24 -8.28 -10.28
C ASP A 93 -9.78 -8.04 -9.91
N ASP A 94 -9.56 -7.57 -8.70
CA ASP A 94 -8.26 -7.27 -8.08
C ASP A 94 -7.73 -8.46 -7.26
N ARG A 95 -8.38 -9.63 -7.37
CA ARG A 95 -7.98 -10.88 -6.72
C ARG A 95 -7.15 -11.79 -7.63
N THR A 96 -7.37 -11.74 -8.95
CA THR A 96 -6.56 -12.46 -9.96
C THR A 96 -6.66 -11.79 -11.34
N PRO A 97 -5.60 -11.87 -12.18
CA PRO A 97 -4.22 -12.27 -11.84
C PRO A 97 -3.52 -11.23 -10.94
N GLU A 98 -2.32 -11.55 -10.45
CA GLU A 98 -1.48 -10.57 -9.76
C GLU A 98 -1.24 -9.34 -10.64
N SER A 99 -1.27 -8.18 -10.01
CA SER A 99 -1.18 -6.86 -10.64
C SER A 99 -0.11 -6.02 -9.96
N GLU A 100 0.25 -4.89 -10.56
CA GLU A 100 1.18 -3.91 -9.98
C GLU A 100 0.41 -2.88 -9.15
N TRP A 101 0.95 -2.55 -7.97
CA TRP A 101 0.34 -1.65 -6.99
C TRP A 101 1.35 -0.64 -6.47
N GLU A 102 0.89 0.57 -6.19
CA GLU A 102 1.65 1.62 -5.53
C GLU A 102 1.18 1.75 -4.08
N ALA A 103 2.14 1.68 -3.16
CA ALA A 103 1.96 1.94 -1.73
C ALA A 103 2.72 3.20 -1.36
N GLU A 104 1.99 4.24 -0.95
CA GLU A 104 2.57 5.50 -0.46
C GLU A 104 2.57 5.48 1.06
N LEU A 105 3.75 5.59 1.67
CA LEU A 105 3.92 5.52 3.13
C LEU A 105 3.66 6.88 3.77
N VAL A 106 2.93 6.87 4.90
CA VAL A 106 2.86 8.02 5.79
C VAL A 106 4.24 8.21 6.41
N ARG A 107 4.77 9.43 6.29
CA ARG A 107 5.98 9.81 7.01
C ARG A 107 5.69 9.84 8.50
N GLY A 108 6.46 9.08 9.27
CA GLY A 108 6.52 9.28 10.71
C GLY A 108 6.96 10.71 10.99
N VAL A 109 6.13 11.46 11.72
CA VAL A 109 6.60 12.67 12.39
C VAL A 109 7.52 12.17 13.49
N SER A 110 8.82 12.42 13.35
CA SER A 110 9.81 12.14 14.39
C SER A 110 9.49 12.91 15.68
#